data_AF-A0A0C3P8I9-F1
#
_entry.id   AF-A0A0C3P8I9-F1
#
_cell.length_a   1.000
_cell.length_b   1.000
_cell.length_c   1.000
_cell.angle_alpha   90.00
_cell.angle_beta   90.00
_cell.angle_gamma   90.00
#
_symmetry.space_group_name_H-M   'P 1'
#
loop_
_entity.id
_entity.type
_entity.pdbx_description
1 polymer ?
#
loop_
_entity_poly.entity_id
_entity_poly.type
_entity_poly.pdbx_seq_one_letter_code
_entity_poly.pdbx_strand_id
1 'polypeptide(L)'
;MAFNILSLMYPLLFSITQVAPIWADLNGRIDHLPDLTDITSCIWMDLKKKSELSCAIAHDNALDFKVINGAEGECALQNVNVIPHANFKFDLPTLKPASTFKELSKSNGIIDSEEVIIMTGFTEVGPWHSSQTQWEMEAHGEFTIEGCIDMAWIMGSIKHFHSHLKDSTLHVGWVDAKTGEPVDDKDVRSQYEKEILSHTSIYLISAYLSFPCDLLLNLKCRFPELFCGYDPKVFNQEIELIHDWQAKLSRSSC
;
A
#
# COMPACT_ATOMS: atom_id res chain seq x y z
N MET A 1 25.14 1.08 -18.69
CA MET A 1 26.09 2.19 -18.42
C MET A 1 26.73 2.13 -17.04
N ALA A 2 26.04 1.68 -15.98
CA ALA A 2 26.61 1.63 -14.62
C ALA A 2 27.97 0.93 -14.52
N PHE A 3 28.12 -0.25 -15.15
CA PHE A 3 29.39 -0.99 -15.18
C PHE A 3 30.55 -0.22 -15.84
N ASN A 4 30.28 0.47 -16.95
CA ASN A 4 31.29 1.26 -17.67
C ASN A 4 31.78 2.45 -16.84
N ILE A 5 30.87 3.09 -16.09
CA ILE A 5 31.21 4.20 -15.18
C ILE A 5 31.97 3.68 -13.96
N LEU A 6 31.54 2.56 -13.36
CA LEU A 6 32.25 1.95 -12.23
C LEU A 6 33.67 1.51 -12.60
N SER A 7 33.89 1.10 -13.84
CA SER A 7 35.23 0.78 -14.37
C SER A 7 36.17 1.99 -14.38
N LEU A 8 35.66 3.22 -14.49
CA LEU A 8 36.46 4.45 -14.38
C LEU A 8 36.92 4.73 -12.93
N MET A 9 36.27 4.11 -11.94
CA MET A 9 36.66 4.18 -10.53
C MET A 9 37.75 3.16 -10.16
N TYR A 10 38.26 2.40 -11.15
CA TYR A 10 39.33 1.44 -10.92
C TYR A 10 40.60 2.17 -10.42
N PRO A 11 41.32 1.65 -9.40
CA PRO A 11 42.43 2.37 -8.76
C PRO A 11 43.52 2.88 -9.71
N LEU A 12 43.78 2.18 -10.81
CA LEU A 12 44.73 2.65 -11.83
C LEU A 12 44.23 3.92 -12.53
N LEU A 13 42.97 3.94 -12.97
CA LEU A 13 42.36 5.13 -13.59
C LEU A 13 42.28 6.28 -12.59
N PHE A 14 41.97 6.00 -11.32
CA PHE A 14 41.96 6.99 -10.24
C PHE A 14 43.33 7.64 -10.00
N SER A 15 44.43 6.87 -10.06
CA SER A 15 45.78 7.44 -9.93
C SER A 15 46.15 8.37 -11.10
N ILE A 16 45.65 8.06 -12.30
CA ILE A 16 45.89 8.84 -13.51
C ILE A 16 45.07 10.14 -13.48
N THR A 17 43.80 10.09 -13.02
CA THR A 17 42.94 11.28 -12.92
C THR A 17 43.45 12.33 -11.95
N GLN A 18 44.25 11.95 -10.94
CA GLN A 18 44.89 12.89 -10.02
C GLN A 18 45.95 13.78 -10.70
N VAL A 19 46.55 13.30 -11.79
CA VAL A 19 47.62 13.99 -12.52
C VAL A 19 47.09 14.71 -13.76
N ALA A 20 46.15 14.10 -14.49
CA ALA A 20 45.59 14.66 -15.72
C ALA A 20 44.11 14.26 -15.91
N PRO A 21 43.30 15.11 -16.56
CA PRO A 21 41.92 14.76 -16.88
C PRO A 21 41.86 13.60 -17.89
N ILE A 22 40.90 12.69 -17.71
CA ILE A 22 40.67 11.55 -18.60
C ILE A 22 39.40 11.81 -19.42
N TRP A 23 39.53 11.73 -20.74
CA TRP A 23 38.39 11.69 -21.65
C TRP A 23 38.02 10.23 -21.92
N ALA A 24 36.87 9.79 -21.42
CA ALA A 24 36.36 8.45 -21.63
C ALA A 24 35.11 8.51 -22.52
N ASP A 25 35.27 8.12 -23.80
CA ASP A 25 34.14 8.00 -24.72
C ASP A 25 33.40 6.68 -24.48
N LEU A 26 32.17 6.79 -23.96
CA LEU A 26 31.27 5.67 -23.69
C LEU A 26 30.04 5.68 -24.62
N ASN A 27 30.10 6.40 -25.75
CA ASN A 27 28.98 6.61 -26.67
C ASN A 27 28.60 5.36 -27.49
N GLY A 28 29.26 4.21 -27.28
CA GLY A 28 28.96 2.99 -28.03
C GLY A 28 29.24 3.12 -29.53
N ARG A 29 30.16 4.01 -29.90
CA ARG A 29 30.57 4.27 -31.28
C ARG A 29 29.46 4.90 -32.16
N ILE A 30 28.47 5.54 -31.53
CA ILE A 30 27.40 6.26 -32.23
C ILE A 30 27.94 7.44 -33.06
N ASP A 31 29.10 7.98 -32.69
CA ASP A 31 29.79 9.08 -33.40
C ASP A 31 30.17 8.74 -34.85
N HIS A 32 30.20 7.47 -35.23
CA HIS A 32 30.48 7.04 -36.60
C HIS A 32 29.26 7.03 -37.53
N LEU A 33 28.05 7.25 -37.00
CA LEU A 33 26.83 7.31 -37.78
C LEU A 33 26.57 8.76 -38.22
N PRO A 34 26.70 9.08 -39.52
CA PRO A 34 26.25 10.39 -40.01
C PRO A 34 24.73 10.49 -39.89
N ASP A 35 24.23 11.69 -39.59
CA ASP A 35 22.80 12.03 -39.55
C ASP A 35 21.94 11.08 -38.69
N LEU A 36 22.40 10.79 -37.47
CA LEU A 36 21.70 9.94 -36.50
C LEU A 36 20.24 10.35 -36.25
N THR A 37 19.95 11.65 -36.25
CA THR A 37 18.59 12.19 -36.07
C THR A 37 17.65 11.70 -37.16
N ASP A 38 18.14 11.63 -38.39
CA ASP A 38 17.34 11.27 -39.55
C ASP A 38 17.14 9.76 -39.57
N ILE A 39 18.20 8.99 -39.31
CA ILE A 39 18.12 7.52 -39.19
C ILE A 39 17.15 7.13 -38.09
N THR A 40 17.26 7.73 -36.91
CA THR A 40 16.37 7.43 -35.78
C THR A 40 14.94 7.82 -36.11
N SER A 41 14.69 9.04 -36.59
CA SER A 41 13.34 9.49 -36.93
C SER A 41 12.70 8.63 -38.03
N CYS A 42 13.44 8.23 -39.06
CA CYS A 42 12.98 7.28 -40.08
C CYS A 42 12.56 5.94 -39.46
N ILE A 43 13.41 5.35 -38.62
CA ILE A 43 13.09 4.07 -37.95
C ILE A 43 11.87 4.21 -37.04
N TRP A 44 11.76 5.31 -36.28
CA TRP A 44 10.60 5.58 -35.43
C TRP A 44 9.32 5.72 -36.26
N MET A 45 9.38 6.45 -37.38
CA MET A 45 8.25 6.60 -38.30
C MET A 45 7.85 5.27 -38.92
N ASP A 46 8.81 4.46 -39.35
CA ASP A 46 8.55 3.14 -39.93
C ASP A 46 7.91 2.17 -38.92
N LEU A 47 8.42 2.14 -37.68
CA LEU A 47 7.86 1.34 -36.60
C LEU A 47 6.44 1.79 -36.24
N LYS A 48 6.23 3.10 -36.11
CA LYS A 48 4.93 3.67 -35.81
C LYS A 48 3.93 3.38 -36.93
N LYS A 49 4.32 3.60 -38.18
CA LYS A 49 3.51 3.28 -39.36
C LYS A 49 3.15 1.79 -39.40
N LYS A 50 4.10 0.90 -39.14
CA LYS A 50 3.84 -0.55 -39.09
C LYS A 50 2.88 -0.92 -37.96
N SER A 51 3.03 -0.32 -36.78
CA SER A 51 2.12 -0.53 -35.65
C SER A 51 0.71 -0.05 -35.97
N GLU A 52 0.58 1.17 -36.49
CA GLU A 52 -0.70 1.77 -36.87
C GLU A 52 -1.41 0.97 -37.95
N LEU A 53 -0.70 0.55 -38.99
CA LEU A 53 -1.25 -0.31 -40.03
C LEU A 53 -1.72 -1.65 -39.45
N SER A 54 -0.94 -2.27 -38.57
CA SER A 54 -1.31 -3.56 -37.97
C SER A 54 -2.54 -3.43 -37.05
N CYS A 55 -2.63 -2.35 -36.26
CA CYS A 55 -3.79 -2.06 -35.44
C CYS A 55 -5.03 -1.75 -36.28
N ALA A 56 -4.89 -0.97 -37.36
CA ALA A 56 -5.97 -0.67 -38.29
C ALA A 56 -6.50 -1.94 -38.95
N ILE A 57 -5.60 -2.79 -39.49
CA ILE A 57 -5.97 -4.08 -40.09
C ILE A 57 -6.66 -4.98 -39.06
N ALA A 58 -6.16 -5.05 -37.82
CA ALA A 58 -6.78 -5.87 -36.78
C ALA A 58 -8.19 -5.37 -36.40
N HIS A 59 -8.37 -4.06 -36.31
CA HIS A 59 -9.66 -3.43 -36.04
C HIS A 59 -10.65 -3.67 -37.19
N ASP A 60 -10.21 -3.48 -38.43
CA ASP A 60 -11.03 -3.74 -39.64
C ASP A 60 -11.42 -5.22 -39.72
N ASN A 61 -10.48 -6.14 -39.49
CA ASN A 61 -10.76 -7.57 -39.47
C ASN A 61 -11.79 -7.94 -38.37
N ALA A 62 -11.73 -7.30 -37.20
CA ALA A 62 -12.69 -7.52 -36.13
C ALA A 62 -14.09 -7.03 -36.52
N LEU A 63 -14.19 -5.88 -37.18
CA LEU A 63 -15.47 -5.36 -37.70
C LEU A 63 -16.03 -6.22 -38.83
N ASP A 64 -15.18 -6.65 -39.78
CA ASP A 64 -15.59 -7.54 -40.87
C ASP A 64 -16.11 -8.87 -40.33
N PHE A 65 -15.42 -9.45 -39.34
CA PHE A 65 -15.86 -10.67 -38.67
C PHE A 65 -17.25 -10.50 -38.06
N LYS A 66 -17.51 -9.37 -37.39
CA LYS A 66 -18.81 -9.02 -36.80
C LYS A 66 -19.91 -8.89 -37.86
N VAL A 67 -19.61 -8.30 -39.02
CA VAL A 67 -20.58 -8.16 -40.12
C VAL A 67 -20.92 -9.51 -40.76
N ILE A 68 -19.93 -10.38 -40.97
CA ILE A 68 -20.10 -11.69 -41.62
C ILE A 68 -20.86 -12.67 -40.71
N ASN A 69 -20.47 -12.77 -39.44
CA ASN A 69 -20.97 -13.78 -38.52
C ASN A 69 -22.11 -13.27 -37.61
N GLY A 70 -22.40 -11.97 -37.66
CA GLY A 70 -23.35 -11.32 -36.76
C GLY A 70 -22.82 -11.18 -35.32
N ALA A 71 -23.62 -10.53 -34.46
CA ALA A 71 -23.25 -10.26 -33.07
C ALA A 71 -23.10 -11.52 -32.21
N GLU A 72 -23.84 -12.60 -32.53
CA GLU A 72 -23.79 -13.86 -31.78
C GLU A 72 -22.45 -14.59 -31.97
N GLY A 73 -21.89 -14.56 -33.19
CA GLY A 73 -20.59 -15.15 -33.49
C GLY A 73 -19.42 -14.41 -32.83
N GLU A 74 -19.52 -13.09 -32.68
CA GLU A 74 -18.52 -12.27 -31.97
C GLU A 74 -18.54 -12.55 -30.46
N CYS A 75 -19.72 -12.61 -29.84
CA CYS A 75 -19.87 -12.91 -28.41
C CYS A 75 -19.27 -14.27 -28.02
N ALA A 76 -19.35 -15.27 -28.90
CA ALA A 76 -18.79 -16.60 -28.65
C ALA A 76 -17.24 -16.64 -28.65
N LEU A 77 -16.59 -15.70 -29.35
CA LEU A 77 -15.13 -15.58 -29.38
C LEU A 77 -14.58 -14.60 -28.35
N GLN A 78 -15.45 -13.82 -27.71
CA GLN A 78 -15.03 -12.87 -26.71
C GLN A 78 -14.57 -13.61 -25.45
N ASN A 79 -13.30 -13.42 -25.09
CA ASN A 79 -12.79 -13.93 -23.83
C ASN A 79 -13.53 -13.24 -22.67
N VAL A 80 -14.19 -14.03 -21.83
CA VAL A 80 -14.81 -13.54 -20.61
C VAL A 80 -13.70 -13.22 -19.62
N ASN A 81 -13.45 -11.92 -19.42
CA ASN A 81 -12.53 -11.48 -18.38
C ASN A 81 -13.22 -11.61 -17.01
N VAL A 82 -12.69 -12.49 -16.16
CA VAL A 82 -13.21 -12.66 -14.79
C VAL A 82 -12.67 -11.53 -13.93
N ILE A 83 -13.57 -10.67 -13.46
CA ILE A 83 -13.21 -9.60 -12.51
C ILE A 83 -12.99 -10.24 -11.15
N PRO A 84 -11.82 -10.08 -10.53
CA PRO A 84 -11.56 -10.62 -9.20
C PRO A 84 -12.38 -9.85 -8.16
N HIS A 85 -13.00 -10.59 -7.26
CA HIS A 85 -13.70 -10.09 -6.09
C HIS A 85 -12.91 -10.42 -4.83
N ALA A 86 -13.08 -9.60 -3.80
CA ALA A 86 -12.44 -9.85 -2.52
C ALA A 86 -13.15 -11.00 -1.79
N ASN A 87 -12.37 -11.88 -1.17
CA ASN A 87 -12.93 -13.01 -0.42
C ASN A 87 -12.39 -13.01 1.01
N PHE A 88 -13.21 -12.51 1.94
CA PHE A 88 -12.90 -12.51 3.37
C PHE A 88 -12.90 -13.94 3.93
N LYS A 89 -11.70 -14.46 4.19
CA LYS A 89 -11.50 -15.76 4.83
C LYS A 89 -11.11 -15.58 6.28
N PHE A 90 -11.85 -16.24 7.15
CA PHE A 90 -11.48 -16.39 8.56
C PHE A 90 -10.74 -17.70 8.76
N ASP A 91 -9.53 -17.76 8.22
CA ASP A 91 -8.71 -18.96 8.26
C ASP A 91 -8.12 -19.16 9.66
N LEU A 92 -8.33 -20.34 10.22
CA LEU A 92 -7.65 -20.76 11.44
C LEU A 92 -6.20 -21.17 11.12
N PRO A 93 -5.28 -21.11 12.10
CA PRO A 93 -3.91 -21.57 11.92
C PRO A 93 -3.89 -23.00 11.34
N THR A 94 -3.17 -23.19 10.24
CA THR A 94 -3.14 -24.48 9.54
C THR A 94 -2.52 -25.54 10.44
N LEU A 95 -3.33 -26.54 10.82
CA LEU A 95 -2.87 -27.67 11.62
C LEU A 95 -1.99 -28.59 10.77
N LYS A 96 -0.75 -28.82 11.21
CA LYS A 96 0.14 -29.78 10.56
C LYS A 96 -0.34 -31.22 10.81
N PRO A 97 -0.07 -32.17 9.90
CA PRO A 97 -0.45 -33.56 10.11
C PRO A 97 0.32 -34.19 11.27
N ALA A 98 -0.30 -35.16 11.93
CA ALA A 98 0.23 -35.87 13.10
C ALA A 98 1.63 -36.46 12.90
N SER A 99 1.99 -36.82 11.67
CA SER A 99 3.31 -37.33 11.30
C SER A 99 4.46 -36.36 11.61
N THR A 100 4.20 -35.05 11.54
CA THR A 100 5.17 -33.99 11.83
C THR A 100 5.51 -33.91 13.31
N PHE A 101 4.58 -34.32 14.17
CA PHE A 101 4.71 -34.23 15.62
C PHE A 101 5.32 -35.50 16.26
N LYS A 102 5.89 -36.42 15.47
CA LYS A 102 6.52 -37.64 16.00
C LYS A 102 7.65 -37.35 16.98
N GLU A 103 8.42 -36.28 16.77
CA GLU A 103 9.48 -35.89 17.71
C GLU A 103 8.92 -35.32 19.02
N LEU A 104 7.82 -34.58 18.93
CA LEU A 104 7.05 -34.03 20.05
C LEU A 104 6.25 -35.10 20.81
N SER A 105 6.02 -36.28 20.22
CA SER A 105 5.37 -37.39 20.95
C SER A 105 6.17 -37.87 22.18
N LYS A 106 7.47 -37.55 22.24
CA LYS A 106 8.33 -37.82 23.40
C LYS A 106 7.98 -36.98 24.63
N SER A 107 7.29 -35.85 24.46
CA SER A 107 6.80 -35.01 25.57
C SER A 107 5.38 -35.34 26.03
N ASN A 108 4.76 -36.39 25.47
CA ASN A 108 3.43 -36.81 25.89
C ASN A 108 3.43 -37.28 27.35
N GLY A 109 2.60 -36.64 28.18
CA GLY A 109 2.46 -36.96 29.61
C GLY A 109 3.48 -36.31 30.55
N ILE A 110 4.38 -35.46 30.02
CA ILE A 110 5.28 -34.64 30.85
C ILE A 110 4.57 -33.37 31.34
N ILE A 111 3.61 -32.89 30.55
CA ILE A 111 2.90 -31.63 30.78
C ILE A 111 1.44 -31.97 31.10
N ASP A 112 0.93 -31.44 32.20
CA ASP A 112 -0.49 -31.51 32.54
C ASP A 112 -1.29 -30.51 31.72
N SER A 113 -2.21 -31.00 30.89
CA SER A 113 -3.06 -30.16 30.05
C SER A 113 -4.02 -29.28 30.86
N GLU A 114 -4.31 -29.61 32.12
CA GLU A 114 -5.21 -28.81 32.98
C GLU A 114 -4.53 -27.55 33.53
N GLU A 115 -3.19 -27.54 33.63
CA GLU A 115 -2.42 -26.40 34.12
C GLU A 115 -1.86 -25.51 32.98
N VAL A 116 -1.95 -25.96 31.73
CA VAL A 116 -1.42 -25.20 30.58
C VAL A 116 -2.40 -24.13 30.13
N ILE A 117 -1.95 -22.88 30.18
CA ILE A 117 -2.70 -21.74 29.65
C ILE A 117 -2.40 -21.60 28.16
N ILE A 118 -3.46 -21.60 27.34
CA ILE A 118 -3.38 -21.45 25.88
C ILE A 118 -4.18 -20.22 25.46
N MET A 119 -3.59 -19.40 24.59
CA MET A 119 -4.30 -18.31 23.93
C MET A 119 -5.12 -18.87 22.76
N THR A 120 -6.44 -18.88 22.87
CA THR A 120 -7.36 -19.42 21.85
C THR A 120 -7.77 -18.40 20.80
N GLY A 121 -7.58 -17.11 21.08
CA GLY A 121 -7.91 -16.02 20.17
C GLY A 121 -7.41 -14.69 20.69
N PHE A 122 -7.30 -13.73 19.78
CA PHE A 122 -6.92 -12.35 20.08
C PHE A 122 -7.61 -11.43 19.09
N THR A 123 -7.76 -10.17 19.48
CA THR A 123 -8.23 -9.08 18.64
C THR A 123 -7.68 -7.79 19.22
N GLU A 124 -7.56 -6.77 18.37
CA GLU A 124 -7.15 -5.44 18.80
C GLU A 124 -7.94 -4.37 18.08
N VAL A 125 -7.88 -3.18 18.64
CA VAL A 125 -8.31 -1.95 17.99
C VAL A 125 -7.14 -0.99 18.08
N GLY A 126 -6.35 -0.95 17.00
CA GLY A 126 -5.16 -0.11 16.86
C GLY A 126 -5.36 1.03 15.85
N PRO A 127 -4.31 1.83 15.59
CA PRO A 127 -4.30 2.85 14.53
C PRO A 127 -4.59 2.29 13.13
N TRP A 128 -4.36 0.98 12.95
CA TRP A 128 -4.63 0.22 11.74
C TRP A 128 -5.89 -0.65 11.85
N HIS A 129 -6.80 -0.33 12.78
CA HIS A 129 -8.00 -1.11 13.09
C HIS A 129 -7.73 -2.48 13.72
N SER A 130 -7.84 -3.59 12.99
CA SER A 130 -7.81 -4.94 13.55
C SER A 130 -6.42 -5.55 13.44
N SER A 131 -6.22 -6.67 14.13
CA SER A 131 -4.97 -7.41 14.02
C SER A 131 -4.67 -7.96 12.64
N GLN A 132 -5.69 -8.14 11.80
CA GLN A 132 -5.48 -8.56 10.42
C GLN A 132 -4.90 -7.42 9.57
N THR A 133 -5.55 -6.26 9.58
CA THR A 133 -5.10 -5.08 8.83
C THR A 133 -3.79 -4.51 9.38
N GLN A 134 -3.57 -4.60 10.70
CA GLN A 134 -2.30 -4.28 11.32
C GLN A 134 -1.19 -5.25 10.86
N TRP A 135 -1.45 -6.56 10.86
CA TRP A 135 -0.47 -7.55 10.40
C TRP A 135 -0.11 -7.38 8.92
N GLU A 136 -1.05 -6.99 8.06
CA GLU A 136 -0.75 -6.67 6.65
C GLU A 136 0.27 -5.54 6.52
N MET A 137 0.05 -4.45 7.27
CA MET A 137 0.97 -3.30 7.28
C MET A 137 2.32 -3.63 7.94
N GLU A 138 2.33 -4.44 8.99
CA GLU A 138 3.58 -4.83 9.68
C GLU A 138 4.41 -5.83 8.87
N ALA A 139 3.77 -6.80 8.21
CA ALA A 139 4.46 -7.87 7.49
C ALA A 139 4.80 -7.49 6.04
N HIS A 140 3.90 -6.79 5.33
CA HIS A 140 4.03 -6.49 3.91
C HIS A 140 4.19 -4.99 3.62
N GLY A 141 3.74 -4.11 4.53
CA GLY A 141 3.80 -2.66 4.33
C GLY A 141 2.75 -2.10 3.37
N GLU A 142 1.82 -2.94 2.91
CA GLU A 142 0.69 -2.56 2.06
C GLU A 142 -0.57 -3.35 2.43
N PHE A 143 -1.73 -2.79 2.10
CA PHE A 143 -3.01 -3.46 2.30
C PHE A 143 -3.33 -4.42 1.15
N THR A 144 -3.95 -5.54 1.50
CA THR A 144 -4.65 -6.39 0.53
C THR A 144 -5.96 -5.73 0.08
N ILE A 145 -6.61 -6.29 -0.94
CA ILE A 145 -7.93 -5.78 -1.36
C ILE A 145 -8.97 -6.00 -0.25
N GLU A 146 -8.88 -7.12 0.46
CA GLU A 146 -9.67 -7.43 1.65
C GLU A 146 -9.41 -6.39 2.75
N GLY A 147 -8.14 -6.16 3.10
CA GLY A 147 -7.77 -5.17 4.12
C GLY A 147 -8.21 -3.74 3.76
N CYS A 148 -8.12 -3.35 2.49
CA CYS A 148 -8.63 -2.07 2.01
C CYS A 148 -10.15 -1.96 2.17
N ILE A 149 -10.92 -3.01 1.85
CA ILE A 149 -12.38 -3.01 1.99
C ILE A 149 -12.76 -2.96 3.47
N ASP A 150 -12.08 -3.72 4.34
CA ASP A 150 -12.29 -3.67 5.79
C ASP A 150 -12.06 -2.25 6.33
N MET A 151 -10.90 -1.66 6.00
CA MET A 151 -10.58 -0.31 6.42
C MET A 151 -11.58 0.72 5.87
N ALA A 152 -11.95 0.64 4.59
CA ALA A 152 -12.94 1.52 3.98
C ALA A 152 -14.31 1.39 4.65
N TRP A 153 -14.71 0.18 5.04
CA TRP A 153 -15.97 -0.09 5.70
C TRP A 153 -15.99 0.49 7.12
N ILE A 154 -14.94 0.26 7.91
CA ILE A 154 -14.83 0.76 9.28
C ILE A 154 -14.64 2.27 9.36
N MET A 155 -13.90 2.86 8.42
CA MET A 155 -13.81 4.31 8.28
C MET A 155 -15.12 4.95 7.80
N GLY A 156 -16.10 4.13 7.39
CA GLY A 156 -17.40 4.60 6.93
C GLY A 156 -17.39 5.19 5.53
N SER A 157 -16.36 4.90 4.72
CA SER A 157 -16.27 5.31 3.32
C SER A 157 -17.18 4.47 2.43
N ILE A 158 -17.31 3.17 2.72
CA ILE A 158 -18.24 2.28 2.02
C ILE A 158 -19.25 1.65 2.98
N LYS A 159 -20.42 1.30 2.46
CA LYS A 159 -21.48 0.61 3.21
C LYS A 159 -22.11 -0.47 2.36
N HIS A 160 -22.50 -1.57 3.01
CA HIS A 160 -23.25 -2.62 2.33
C HIS A 160 -24.68 -2.15 2.08
N PHE A 161 -25.11 -2.19 0.82
CA PHE A 161 -26.45 -1.80 0.39
C PHE A 161 -27.22 -3.02 -0.12
N HIS A 162 -28.49 -3.13 0.27
CA HIS A 162 -29.38 -4.20 -0.15
C HIS A 162 -30.78 -3.61 -0.41
N SER A 163 -30.91 -2.86 -1.50
CA SER A 163 -32.18 -2.26 -1.89
C SER A 163 -32.17 -1.81 -3.35
N HIS A 164 -33.24 -1.15 -3.77
CA HIS A 164 -33.30 -0.49 -5.07
C HIS A 164 -32.42 0.76 -5.07
N LEU A 165 -31.58 0.88 -6.09
CA LEU A 165 -30.81 2.08 -6.35
C LEU A 165 -31.73 3.21 -6.85
N LYS A 166 -31.20 4.43 -6.97
CA LYS A 166 -31.91 5.59 -7.54
C LYS A 166 -32.49 5.30 -8.93
N ASP A 167 -31.86 4.38 -9.68
CA ASP A 167 -32.28 3.95 -11.02
C ASP A 167 -33.30 2.80 -11.00
N SER A 168 -33.91 2.49 -9.85
CA SER A 168 -34.86 1.40 -9.60
C SER A 168 -34.32 -0.03 -9.81
N THR A 169 -33.05 -0.17 -10.18
CA THR A 169 -32.35 -1.46 -10.27
C THR A 169 -32.10 -2.01 -8.87
N LEU A 170 -32.31 -3.32 -8.70
CA LEU A 170 -31.94 -4.03 -7.48
C LEU A 170 -30.42 -4.15 -7.43
N HIS A 171 -29.81 -3.63 -6.36
CA HIS A 171 -28.37 -3.72 -6.14
C HIS A 171 -28.08 -4.31 -4.77
N VAL A 172 -27.14 -5.25 -4.74
CA VAL A 172 -26.61 -5.88 -3.53
C VAL A 172 -25.10 -5.84 -3.61
N GLY A 173 -24.46 -5.09 -2.72
CA GLY A 173 -23.02 -4.89 -2.76
C GLY A 173 -22.57 -3.64 -2.02
N TRP A 174 -21.33 -3.25 -2.27
CA TRP A 174 -20.74 -2.05 -1.69
C TRP A 174 -21.24 -0.80 -2.40
N VAL A 175 -21.58 0.21 -1.61
CA VAL A 175 -21.98 1.52 -2.08
C VAL A 175 -21.16 2.55 -1.34
N ASP A 176 -20.70 3.57 -2.05
CA ASP A 176 -20.01 4.70 -1.44
C ASP A 176 -20.94 5.43 -0.46
N ALA A 177 -20.44 5.70 0.75
CA ALA A 177 -21.24 6.29 1.80
C ALA A 177 -21.60 7.75 1.49
N LYS A 178 -20.71 8.48 0.80
CA LYS A 178 -20.85 9.91 0.48
C LYS A 178 -21.81 10.12 -0.69
N THR A 179 -21.58 9.44 -1.81
CA THR A 179 -22.35 9.63 -3.06
C THR A 179 -23.60 8.74 -3.16
N GLY A 180 -23.54 7.55 -2.56
CA GLY A 180 -24.55 6.52 -2.74
C GLY A 180 -24.45 5.78 -4.08
N GLU A 181 -23.30 5.85 -4.77
CA GLU A 181 -23.03 5.12 -6.00
C GLU A 181 -22.46 3.72 -5.72
N PRO A 182 -22.78 2.71 -6.54
CA PRO A 182 -22.24 1.36 -6.38
C PRO A 182 -20.74 1.33 -6.64
N VAL A 183 -20.02 0.54 -5.85
CA VAL A 183 -18.56 0.40 -5.92
C VAL A 183 -18.21 -1.07 -6.11
N ASP A 184 -17.44 -1.38 -7.15
CA ASP A 184 -16.88 -2.72 -7.37
C ASP A 184 -15.64 -2.93 -6.47
N ASP A 185 -15.47 -4.15 -5.94
CA ASP A 185 -14.33 -4.51 -5.07
C ASP A 185 -12.97 -4.11 -5.67
N LYS A 186 -12.75 -4.37 -6.97
CA LYS A 186 -11.52 -4.05 -7.71
C LYS A 186 -11.13 -2.57 -7.63
N ASP A 187 -12.11 -1.69 -7.49
CA ASP A 187 -11.92 -0.24 -7.55
C ASP A 187 -11.70 0.35 -6.16
N VAL A 188 -12.06 -0.37 -5.09
CA VAL A 188 -11.95 0.10 -3.70
C VAL A 188 -10.54 0.53 -3.36
N ARG A 189 -9.53 -0.28 -3.70
CA ARG A 189 -8.12 0.07 -3.46
C ARG A 189 -7.75 1.36 -4.19
N SER A 190 -8.07 1.46 -5.49
CA SER A 190 -7.72 2.64 -6.29
C SER A 190 -8.36 3.95 -5.80
N GLN A 191 -9.56 3.86 -5.24
CA GLN A 191 -10.34 5.02 -4.79
C GLN A 191 -10.01 5.43 -3.36
N TYR A 192 -9.91 4.48 -2.44
CA TYR A 192 -9.90 4.77 -1.00
C TYR A 192 -8.54 4.56 -0.32
N GLU A 193 -7.60 3.80 -0.88
CA GLU A 193 -6.31 3.48 -0.24
C GLU A 193 -5.53 4.74 0.18
N LYS A 194 -5.54 5.77 -0.68
CA LYS A 194 -4.87 7.05 -0.39
C LYS A 194 -5.51 7.78 0.80
N GLU A 195 -6.84 7.82 0.87
CA GLU A 195 -7.58 8.45 1.98
C GLU A 195 -7.35 7.66 3.27
N ILE A 196 -7.41 6.32 3.20
CA ILE A 196 -7.15 5.40 4.32
C ILE A 196 -5.76 5.67 4.90
N LEU A 197 -4.70 5.58 4.08
CA LEU A 197 -3.32 5.75 4.55
C LEU A 197 -3.05 7.14 5.14
N SER A 198 -3.74 8.17 4.65
CA SER A 198 -3.58 9.55 5.15
C SER A 198 -4.22 9.80 6.52
N HIS A 199 -5.21 8.99 6.90
CA HIS A 199 -6.02 9.17 8.11
C HIS A 199 -5.87 8.02 9.11
N THR A 200 -4.95 7.10 8.84
CA THR A 200 -4.62 5.95 9.70
C THR A 200 -3.16 6.06 10.12
N SER A 201 -2.73 5.24 11.08
CA SER A 201 -1.36 5.24 11.63
C SER A 201 -1.00 6.46 12.51
N ILE A 202 0.28 6.80 12.56
CA ILE A 202 0.82 7.96 13.28
C ILE A 202 0.65 9.18 12.37
N TYR A 203 -0.37 9.99 12.67
CA TYR A 203 -0.60 11.26 11.99
C TYR A 203 -0.74 12.40 13.00
N LEU A 204 -0.63 13.64 12.53
CA LEU A 204 -0.87 14.82 13.36
C LEU A 204 -2.32 14.80 13.86
N ILE A 205 -2.51 14.87 15.17
CA ILE A 205 -3.83 14.79 15.83
C ILE A 205 -4.81 15.71 15.10
N SER A 206 -5.80 15.11 14.45
CA SER A 206 -6.89 15.83 13.81
C SER A 206 -7.84 16.35 14.88
N ALA A 207 -8.18 17.65 14.82
CA ALA A 207 -9.04 18.36 15.77
C ALA A 207 -10.37 17.60 16.04
N TYR A 208 -10.90 16.91 15.02
CA TYR A 208 -12.16 16.19 15.10
C TYR A 208 -12.16 14.92 15.96
N LEU A 209 -11.00 14.27 16.21
CA LEU A 209 -10.95 13.04 17.02
C LEU A 209 -10.80 13.31 18.52
N SER A 210 -10.59 14.57 18.92
CA SER A 210 -10.26 14.94 20.28
C SER A 210 -11.23 15.97 20.84
N PHE A 211 -12.50 15.56 20.97
CA PHE A 211 -13.55 16.40 21.54
C PHE A 211 -13.49 16.61 23.07
N PRO A 212 -12.35 16.32 23.74
CA PRO A 212 -11.92 17.17 24.86
C PRO A 212 -10.52 17.80 24.70
N CYS A 213 -9.67 17.39 23.75
CA CYS A 213 -8.35 18.02 23.58
C CYS A 213 -8.33 19.23 22.67
N ASP A 214 -9.37 19.51 21.87
CA ASP A 214 -9.53 20.84 21.28
C ASP A 214 -9.69 21.90 22.36
N LEU A 215 -10.26 21.52 23.52
CA LEU A 215 -10.22 22.36 24.71
C LEU A 215 -8.81 22.42 25.31
N LEU A 216 -7.96 21.39 25.22
CA LEU A 216 -6.58 21.40 25.74
C LEU A 216 -5.57 22.14 24.84
N LEU A 217 -5.68 22.01 23.51
CA LEU A 217 -4.93 22.81 22.55
C LEU A 217 -5.35 24.28 22.61
N ASN A 218 -6.63 24.59 22.84
CA ASN A 218 -7.09 25.95 23.10
C ASN A 218 -6.94 26.40 24.57
N LEU A 219 -6.82 25.50 25.56
CA LEU A 219 -6.50 25.82 26.97
C LEU A 219 -5.02 26.15 27.12
N LYS A 220 -4.16 25.79 26.17
CA LYS A 220 -2.80 26.34 26.09
C LYS A 220 -2.80 27.86 25.90
N CYS A 221 -3.88 28.43 25.37
CA CYS A 221 -4.12 29.88 25.34
C CYS A 221 -4.69 30.44 26.66
N ARG A 222 -5.04 29.61 27.66
CA ARG A 222 -5.68 30.06 28.92
C ARG A 222 -4.77 29.97 30.15
N PHE A 223 -3.67 29.20 30.13
CA PHE A 223 -2.65 29.18 31.18
C PHE A 223 -1.22 29.07 30.60
N PRO A 224 -0.60 30.19 30.18
CA PRO A 224 0.74 30.19 29.58
C PRO A 224 1.87 29.83 30.56
N GLU A 225 1.63 29.85 31.87
CA GLU A 225 2.65 29.60 32.89
C GLU A 225 3.00 28.12 33.08
N LEU A 226 2.12 27.19 32.69
CA LEU A 226 2.31 25.76 32.95
C LEU A 226 3.19 25.03 31.92
N PHE A 227 3.44 25.64 30.76
CA PHE A 227 4.12 25.00 29.62
C PHE A 227 5.34 25.77 29.08
N CYS A 228 5.84 26.77 29.81
CA CYS A 228 7.09 27.50 29.53
C CYS A 228 7.33 27.84 28.04
N GLY A 229 6.30 28.23 27.28
CA GLY A 229 6.46 28.70 25.90
C GLY A 229 6.81 27.64 24.84
N TYR A 230 6.34 26.39 24.98
CA TYR A 230 6.59 25.34 23.99
C TYR A 230 5.84 25.56 22.64
N ASP A 231 6.60 25.73 21.56
CA ASP A 231 6.13 25.96 20.17
C ASP A 231 6.43 24.71 19.30
N PRO A 232 5.42 23.98 18.76
CA PRO A 232 5.62 22.64 18.19
C PRO A 232 6.11 22.60 16.74
N LYS A 233 6.54 23.73 16.16
CA LYS A 233 6.84 23.82 14.72
C LYS A 233 8.22 23.30 14.31
N VAL A 234 9.11 23.02 15.26
CA VAL A 234 10.51 22.72 14.94
C VAL A 234 11.06 21.62 15.86
N PHE A 235 11.38 20.47 15.24
CA PHE A 235 12.58 19.65 15.46
C PHE A 235 12.45 18.18 15.93
N ASN A 236 13.31 17.35 15.32
CA ASN A 236 13.67 15.98 15.67
C ASN A 236 14.37 15.96 17.03
N GLN A 237 13.99 15.06 17.95
CA GLN A 237 14.72 14.91 19.20
C GLN A 237 15.15 13.45 19.40
N GLU A 238 16.46 13.23 19.41
CA GLU A 238 17.09 12.02 19.93
C GLU A 238 16.83 11.95 21.44
N ILE A 239 16.27 10.84 21.91
CA ILE A 239 15.85 10.66 23.30
C ILE A 239 17.06 10.14 24.09
N GLU A 240 17.72 11.01 24.86
CA GLU A 240 18.51 10.58 26.01
C GLU A 240 17.61 10.57 27.27
N LEU A 241 17.33 9.38 27.81
CA LEU A 241 16.60 9.20 29.06
C LEU A 241 17.58 9.35 30.23
N ILE A 242 17.49 10.46 30.98
CA ILE A 242 18.11 10.58 32.30
C ILE A 242 17.01 10.46 33.36
N HIS A 243 17.16 9.43 34.19
CA HIS A 243 16.32 9.11 35.34
C HIS A 243 16.48 10.13 36.46
N ASP A 244 15.38 10.73 36.93
CA ASP A 244 15.32 11.37 38.26
C ASP A 244 13.93 11.18 38.90
N TRP A 245 13.83 10.26 39.87
CA TRP A 245 12.64 9.97 40.68
C TRP A 245 12.94 10.08 42.18
N GLN A 246 13.49 11.21 42.65
CA GLN A 246 13.60 11.46 44.10
C GLN A 246 13.43 12.94 44.44
N ALA A 247 12.19 13.34 44.82
CA ALA A 247 11.94 14.39 45.85
C ALA A 247 10.45 14.78 45.95
N LYS A 248 9.53 13.88 46.32
CA LYS A 248 8.17 14.27 46.78
C LYS A 248 7.61 13.41 47.92
N LEU A 249 8.44 13.06 48.90
CA LEU A 249 7.98 12.47 50.16
C LEU A 249 8.69 13.12 51.35
N SER A 250 8.32 14.37 51.67
CA SER A 250 8.34 14.87 53.04
C SER A 250 7.63 16.23 53.12
N ARG A 251 6.41 16.24 53.66
CA ARG A 251 5.84 17.33 54.48
C ARG A 251 4.45 16.90 54.96
N SER A 252 4.47 16.08 56.01
CA SER A 252 3.38 15.89 56.95
C SER A 252 3.90 16.33 58.32
N SER A 253 3.60 17.57 58.73
CA SER A 253 3.58 18.02 60.14
C SER A 253 3.52 19.56 60.22
N CYS A 254 2.32 20.11 60.33
CA CYS A 254 1.83 21.00 61.39
C CYS A 254 0.40 21.43 61.06
#